data_AF-A0A2V7IA00-F1
#
_entry.id   AF-A0A2V7IA00-F1
#
_cell.length_a   1.000
_cell.length_b   1.000
_cell.length_c   1.000
_cell.angle_alpha   90.00
_cell.angle_beta   90.00
_cell.angle_gamma   90.00
#
_symmetry.space_group_name_H-M   'P 1'
#
loop_
_entity.id
_entity.type
_entity.pdbx_description
1 polymer ?
#
loop_
_entity_poly.entity_id
_entity_poly.type
_entity_poly.pdbx_seq_one_letter_code
_entity_poly.pdbx_strand_id
1 'polypeptide(L)'
;MVVATGFLALAACNPDDVVHRVGWFATMRHQRSIKPYARPIPPVPGTVPVTGGEPLMSLQTADRLANPRTRTSESINRGRFLYETYCLVCHGQMGRGDGPISSAAGGPFFGVRSLVNDTIAR
;
A
#
# COMPACT_ATOMS: atom_id res chain seq x y z
N MET A 1 21.71 -24.55 40.46
CA MET A 1 20.61 -25.36 39.88
C MET A 1 19.28 -24.61 39.76
N VAL A 2 19.25 -23.27 39.85
CA VAL A 2 18.03 -22.44 39.68
C VAL A 2 18.04 -21.64 38.38
N VAL A 3 19.23 -21.50 37.76
CA VAL A 3 19.41 -20.72 36.51
C VAL A 3 19.03 -21.53 35.25
N ALA A 4 19.18 -22.86 35.29
CA ALA A 4 18.90 -23.72 34.14
C ALA A 4 17.39 -23.92 33.89
N THR A 5 16.56 -23.81 34.91
CA THR A 5 15.09 -23.89 34.80
C THR A 5 14.45 -22.63 34.20
N GLY A 6 15.10 -21.46 34.32
CA GLY A 6 14.60 -20.21 33.74
C GLY A 6 14.71 -20.15 32.21
N PHE A 7 15.72 -20.80 31.63
CA PHE A 7 15.92 -20.81 30.16
C PHE A 7 14.94 -21.70 29.40
N LEU A 8 14.47 -22.80 30.02
CA LEU A 8 13.48 -23.70 29.41
C LEU A 8 12.09 -23.05 29.27
N ALA A 9 11.74 -22.10 30.14
CA ALA A 9 10.47 -21.37 30.05
C ALA A 9 10.43 -20.37 28.88
N LEU A 10 11.59 -19.84 28.45
CA LEU A 10 11.71 -18.96 27.27
C LEU A 10 11.79 -19.74 25.95
N ALA A 11 12.13 -21.03 26.02
CA ALA A 11 12.15 -21.95 24.89
C ALA A 11 10.82 -22.71 24.71
N ALA A 12 9.87 -22.55 25.64
CA ALA A 12 8.56 -23.16 25.53
C ALA A 12 7.80 -22.48 24.39
N CYS A 13 7.42 -23.27 23.39
CA CYS A 13 6.46 -22.86 22.38
C CYS A 13 5.23 -22.26 23.07
N ASN A 14 4.78 -21.09 22.62
CA ASN A 14 3.53 -20.50 23.11
C ASN A 14 2.45 -21.60 23.06
N PRO A 15 1.75 -21.90 24.17
CA PRO A 15 0.75 -22.96 24.20
C PRO A 15 -0.28 -22.82 23.07
N ASP A 16 -0.57 -21.60 22.63
CA ASP A 16 -1.38 -21.35 21.44
C ASP A 16 -0.78 -22.00 20.19
N ASP A 17 0.51 -21.77 19.88
CA ASP A 17 1.20 -22.35 18.72
C ASP A 17 1.24 -23.89 18.74
N VAL A 18 1.33 -24.50 19.92
CA VAL A 18 1.29 -25.97 20.08
C VAL A 18 -0.11 -26.50 19.80
N VAL A 19 -1.13 -25.86 20.37
CA VAL A 19 -2.55 -26.22 20.15
C VAL A 19 -2.93 -26.08 18.67
N HIS A 20 -2.31 -25.15 17.93
CA HIS A 20 -2.53 -24.98 16.50
C HIS A 20 -1.96 -26.09 15.62
N ARG A 21 -0.95 -26.84 16.09
CA ARG A 21 -0.35 -27.96 15.36
C ARG A 21 -1.07 -29.28 15.60
N VAL A 22 -1.78 -29.40 16.72
CA VAL A 22 -2.49 -30.61 17.11
C VAL A 22 -3.97 -30.48 16.71
N GLY A 23 -4.34 -31.11 15.58
CA GLY A 23 -5.69 -31.07 15.01
C GLY A 23 -6.81 -31.70 15.86
N TRP A 24 -6.51 -32.13 17.07
CA TRP A 24 -7.47 -32.63 18.06
C TRP A 24 -8.36 -31.51 18.61
N PHE A 25 -7.84 -30.28 18.70
CA PHE A 25 -8.57 -29.16 19.30
C PHE A 25 -9.29 -28.35 18.22
N ALA A 26 -10.62 -28.32 18.25
CA ALA A 26 -11.45 -27.51 17.36
C ALA A 26 -11.43 -26.02 17.80
N THR A 27 -10.35 -25.30 17.49
CA THR A 27 -10.10 -23.93 17.99
C THR A 27 -10.76 -22.80 17.20
N MET A 28 -11.66 -23.09 16.25
CA MET A 28 -12.33 -22.09 15.39
C MET A 28 -11.38 -21.14 14.63
N ARG A 29 -10.07 -21.43 14.56
CA ARG A 29 -9.05 -20.65 13.85
C ARG A 29 -9.33 -20.58 12.35
N HIS A 30 -9.64 -21.73 11.76
CA HIS A 30 -10.08 -21.83 10.38
C HIS A 30 -11.61 -21.80 10.37
N GLN A 31 -12.14 -20.62 10.10
CA GLN A 31 -13.57 -20.42 10.03
C GLN A 31 -14.09 -20.82 8.65
N ARG A 32 -15.36 -21.22 8.57
CA ARG A 32 -16.07 -21.42 7.29
C ARG A 32 -16.27 -20.11 6.51
N SER A 33 -16.07 -18.94 7.16
CA SER A 33 -16.21 -17.63 6.52
C SER A 33 -15.04 -17.35 5.57
N ILE A 34 -15.35 -16.81 4.38
CA ILE A 34 -14.34 -16.36 3.42
C ILE A 34 -13.78 -15.02 3.91
N LYS A 35 -12.48 -14.99 4.22
CA LYS A 35 -11.80 -13.75 4.64
C LYS A 35 -11.45 -12.86 3.46
N PRO A 36 -11.30 -11.54 3.68
CA PRO A 36 -10.66 -10.67 2.69
C PRO A 36 -9.33 -11.28 2.26
N TYR A 37 -9.06 -11.32 0.95
CA TYR A 37 -7.90 -11.95 0.31
C TYR A 37 -7.81 -13.48 0.33
N ALA A 38 -8.70 -14.21 1.01
CA ALA A 38 -8.72 -15.68 0.92
C ALA A 38 -9.15 -16.16 -0.48
N ARG A 39 -10.17 -15.49 -1.04
CA ARG A 39 -10.68 -15.71 -2.40
C ARG A 39 -11.21 -14.38 -2.96
N PRO A 40 -10.37 -13.54 -3.59
CA PRO A 40 -10.82 -12.28 -4.18
C PRO A 40 -11.80 -12.55 -5.32
N ILE A 41 -13.00 -11.97 -5.25
CA ILE A 41 -14.00 -12.03 -6.31
C ILE A 41 -14.15 -10.60 -6.85
N PRO A 42 -13.75 -10.31 -8.10
CA PRO A 42 -13.91 -8.98 -8.66
C PRO A 42 -15.40 -8.67 -8.90
N PRO A 43 -15.81 -7.39 -8.81
CA PRO A 43 -17.16 -6.99 -9.18
C PRO A 43 -17.41 -7.20 -10.68
N VAL A 44 -18.69 -7.32 -11.06
CA VAL A 44 -19.09 -7.36 -12.47
C VAL A 44 -18.73 -6.02 -13.14
N PRO A 45 -18.18 -6.01 -14.37
CA PRO A 45 -17.85 -4.78 -15.06
C PRO A 45 -19.06 -3.84 -15.19
N GLY A 46 -18.85 -2.54 -14.94
CA GLY A 46 -19.89 -1.50 -15.06
C GLY A 46 -20.74 -1.27 -13.81
N THR A 47 -20.54 -2.01 -12.72
CA THR A 47 -21.22 -1.73 -11.44
C THR A 47 -20.70 -0.44 -10.81
N VAL A 48 -21.61 0.39 -10.29
CA VAL A 48 -21.27 1.66 -9.62
C VAL A 48 -21.49 1.54 -8.11
N PRO A 49 -20.51 1.91 -7.26
CA PRO A 49 -20.67 1.88 -5.81
C PRO A 49 -21.58 3.02 -5.32
N VAL A 50 -22.29 2.78 -4.21
CA VAL A 50 -23.20 3.77 -3.57
C VAL A 50 -22.51 5.03 -3.10
N THR A 51 -21.21 4.98 -2.81
CA THR A 51 -20.40 6.14 -2.43
C THR A 51 -20.00 7.01 -3.63
N GLY A 52 -20.42 6.66 -4.85
CA GLY A 52 -20.00 7.29 -6.09
C GLY A 52 -18.75 6.61 -6.67
N GLY A 53 -18.70 6.53 -8.01
CA GLY A 53 -17.56 6.00 -8.74
C GLY A 53 -16.43 7.03 -8.88
N GLU A 54 -15.18 6.54 -8.99
CA GLU A 54 -14.08 7.41 -9.41
C GLU A 54 -14.27 7.79 -10.89
N PRO A 55 -14.11 9.08 -11.25
CA PRO A 55 -14.20 9.49 -12.64
C PRO A 55 -13.06 8.87 -13.46
N LEU A 56 -13.32 8.54 -14.72
CA LEU A 56 -12.27 8.17 -15.66
C LEU A 56 -11.35 9.38 -15.86
N MET A 57 -10.16 9.34 -15.26
CA MET A 57 -9.16 10.41 -15.38
C MET A 57 -8.21 10.12 -16.55
N SER A 58 -8.13 11.06 -17.50
CA SER A 58 -7.03 11.24 -18.44
C SER A 58 -6.23 12.50 -18.09
N LEU A 59 -4.99 12.61 -18.58
CA LEU A 59 -4.17 13.82 -18.41
C LEU A 59 -4.93 15.08 -18.89
N GLN A 60 -5.55 15.01 -20.08
CA GLN A 60 -6.30 16.11 -20.67
C GLN A 60 -7.52 16.53 -19.85
N THR A 61 -8.20 15.56 -19.22
CA THR A 61 -9.34 15.86 -18.34
C THR A 61 -8.91 16.42 -16.99
N ALA A 62 -7.74 16.00 -16.48
CA ALA A 62 -7.22 16.45 -15.20
C ALA A 62 -6.84 17.94 -15.22
N ASP A 63 -6.28 18.44 -16.32
CA ASP A 63 -5.89 19.86 -16.46
C ASP A 63 -7.09 20.82 -16.36
N ARG A 64 -8.30 20.33 -16.64
CA ARG A 64 -9.54 21.12 -16.56
C ARG A 64 -10.20 21.08 -15.19
N LEU A 65 -9.68 20.27 -14.26
CA LEU A 65 -10.31 20.03 -12.97
C LEU A 65 -9.65 20.86 -11.88
N ALA A 66 -10.47 21.58 -11.10
CA ALA A 66 -10.02 22.19 -9.87
C ALA A 66 -10.00 21.15 -8.75
N ASN A 67 -8.92 21.12 -7.95
CA ASN A 67 -8.87 20.25 -6.78
C ASN A 67 -9.97 20.66 -5.78
N PRO A 68 -10.96 19.79 -5.49
CA PRO A 68 -12.05 20.13 -4.57
C PRO A 68 -11.59 20.14 -3.11
N ARG A 69 -10.40 19.62 -2.80
CA ARG A 69 -9.82 19.64 -1.45
C ARG A 69 -9.13 20.97 -1.19
N THR A 70 -9.48 21.58 -0.06
CA THR A 70 -8.84 22.80 0.41
C THR A 70 -7.39 22.52 0.80
N ARG A 71 -6.51 23.48 0.50
CA ARG A 71 -5.08 23.39 0.80
C ARG A 71 -4.80 23.73 2.27
N THR A 72 -5.11 22.80 3.16
CA THR A 72 -4.82 22.89 4.60
C THR A 72 -3.46 22.28 4.94
N SER A 73 -2.92 22.59 6.13
CA SER A 73 -1.70 21.93 6.65
C SER A 73 -1.86 20.40 6.72
N GLU A 74 -3.02 19.93 7.17
CA GLU A 74 -3.37 18.51 7.19
C GLU A 74 -3.32 17.88 5.79
N SER A 75 -3.93 18.52 4.80
CA SER A 75 -3.92 18.05 3.41
C SER A 75 -2.50 17.94 2.85
N ILE A 76 -1.66 18.95 3.11
CA ILE A 76 -0.26 18.96 2.68
C ILE A 76 0.56 17.87 3.37
N ASN A 77 0.40 17.69 4.68
CA ASN A 77 1.10 16.64 5.42
C ASN A 77 0.69 15.24 4.95
N ARG A 78 -0.60 15.03 4.69
CA ARG A 78 -1.08 13.78 4.11
C ARG A 78 -0.52 13.57 2.69
N GLY A 79 -0.47 14.62 1.88
CA GLY A 79 0.11 14.58 0.55
C GLY A 79 1.60 14.18 0.56
N ARG A 80 2.38 14.73 1.50
CA ARG A 80 3.78 14.35 1.72
C ARG A 80 3.92 12.87 2.03
N PHE A 81 3.15 12.36 2.99
CA PHE A 81 3.18 10.94 3.36
C PHE A 81 2.90 10.03 2.17
N LEU A 82 1.88 10.36 1.37
CA LEU A 82 1.53 9.58 0.17
C LEU A 82 2.63 9.67 -0.90
N TYR A 83 3.20 10.86 -1.11
CA TYR A 83 4.29 11.07 -2.06
C TYR A 83 5.53 10.22 -1.73
N GLU A 84 5.95 10.24 -0.46
CA GLU A 84 7.10 9.48 0.01
C GLU A 84 6.86 7.97 -0.06
N THR A 85 5.61 7.53 0.14
CA THR A 85 5.25 6.10 0.09
C THR A 85 5.18 5.56 -1.35
N TYR A 86 4.58 6.31 -2.29
CA TYR A 86 4.21 5.76 -3.60
C TYR A 86 4.92 6.43 -4.79
N CYS A 87 5.23 7.72 -4.70
CA CYS A 87 5.73 8.50 -5.85
C CYS A 87 7.25 8.62 -5.88
N LEU A 88 7.87 8.78 -4.71
CA LEU A 88 9.30 9.04 -4.55
C LEU A 88 10.18 7.98 -5.20
N VAL A 89 9.77 6.72 -5.13
CA VAL A 89 10.55 5.58 -5.64
C VAL A 89 10.90 5.74 -7.11
N CYS A 90 9.98 6.26 -7.93
CA CYS A 90 10.20 6.56 -9.34
C CYS A 90 10.66 8.00 -9.55
N HIS A 91 9.96 8.96 -8.94
CA HIS A 91 10.09 10.37 -9.29
C HIS A 91 11.16 11.14 -8.51
N GLY A 92 11.75 10.53 -7.48
CA GLY A 92 12.76 11.16 -6.62
C GLY A 92 12.17 12.11 -5.58
N GLN A 93 12.98 12.57 -4.63
CA GLN A 93 12.49 13.47 -3.57
C GLN A 93 11.95 14.79 -4.12
N MET A 94 12.55 15.31 -5.18
CA MET A 94 12.20 16.59 -5.79
C MET A 94 11.27 16.44 -7.00
N GLY A 95 10.80 15.23 -7.30
CA GLY A 95 9.88 14.98 -8.42
C GLY A 95 10.53 15.14 -9.80
N ARG A 96 11.85 14.97 -9.92
CA ARG A 96 12.59 15.20 -11.17
C ARG A 96 12.68 13.97 -12.07
N GLY A 97 12.05 12.86 -11.69
CA GLY A 97 12.14 11.59 -12.45
C GLY A 97 13.43 10.83 -12.17
N ASP A 98 14.09 11.13 -11.05
CA ASP A 98 15.41 10.64 -10.63
C ASP A 98 15.32 9.76 -9.37
N GLY A 99 14.19 9.09 -9.15
CA GLY A 99 14.00 8.18 -8.03
C GLY A 99 14.88 6.93 -8.14
N PRO A 100 15.08 6.20 -7.03
CA PRO A 100 16.02 5.06 -6.97
C PRO A 100 15.77 3.96 -8.00
N ILE A 101 14.56 3.80 -8.53
CA ILE A 101 14.28 2.81 -9.58
C ILE A 101 14.34 3.40 -11.00
N SER A 102 14.47 4.72 -11.13
CA SER A 102 14.64 5.37 -12.42
C SER A 102 16.00 5.05 -13.02
N SER A 103 16.08 5.00 -14.35
CA SER A 103 17.34 4.85 -15.06
C SER A 103 18.33 5.97 -14.77
N ALA A 104 17.83 7.18 -14.46
CA ALA A 104 18.66 8.31 -14.06
C ALA A 104 19.45 8.03 -12.76
N ALA A 105 18.93 7.16 -11.89
CA ALA A 105 19.59 6.69 -10.67
C ALA A 105 20.21 5.28 -10.79
N GLY A 106 20.25 4.70 -12.01
CA GLY A 106 20.79 3.36 -12.27
C GLY A 106 19.78 2.22 -12.13
N GLY A 107 18.48 2.50 -11.99
CA GLY A 107 17.41 1.51 -12.00
C GLY A 107 16.95 1.09 -13.41
N PRO A 108 16.08 0.07 -13.53
CA PRO A 108 15.72 -0.50 -14.83
C PRO A 108 14.65 0.29 -15.61
N PHE A 109 14.05 1.34 -15.02
CA PHE A 109 12.93 2.05 -15.62
C PHE A 109 13.36 3.34 -16.34
N PHE A 110 13.29 3.31 -17.67
CA PHE A 110 13.57 4.47 -18.53
C PHE A 110 12.38 5.42 -18.64
N GLY A 111 12.67 6.71 -18.84
CA GLY A 111 11.64 7.69 -19.19
C GLY A 111 10.67 8.03 -18.06
N VAL A 112 11.09 7.91 -16.80
CA VAL A 112 10.27 8.37 -15.67
C VAL A 112 10.03 9.88 -15.81
N ARG A 113 8.76 10.26 -15.97
CA ARG A 113 8.31 11.64 -16.12
C ARG A 113 8.67 12.48 -14.89
N SER A 114 9.10 13.72 -15.09
CA SER A 114 9.19 14.67 -13.98
C SER A 114 7.83 15.27 -13.64
N LEU A 115 7.58 15.45 -12.35
CA LEU A 115 6.36 16.06 -11.81
C LEU A 115 6.49 17.59 -11.67
N VAL A 116 7.70 18.16 -11.84
CA VAL A 116 7.97 19.59 -11.57
C VAL A 116 8.24 20.42 -12.81
N ASN A 117 8.64 19.81 -13.92
CA ASN A 117 9.05 20.55 -15.13
C ASN A 117 8.44 20.00 -16.42
N ASP A 118 7.49 19.07 -16.36
CA ASP A 118 6.91 18.48 -17.56
C ASP A 118 5.87 19.42 -18.21
N THR A 119 6.17 19.81 -19.46
CA THR A 119 5.34 20.64 -20.33
C THR A 119 4.40 19.84 -21.23
N ILE A 120 4.39 18.49 -21.17
CA ILE A 120 3.58 17.60 -22.04
C ILE A 120 2.04 17.83 -21.90
N ALA A 121 1.60 18.54 -20.87
CA ALA A 121 0.20 18.93 -20.67
C ALA A 121 -0.18 20.33 -21.23
N ARG A 122 0.77 21.08 -21.81
CA ARG A 122 0.51 22.37 -22.47
C ARG A 122 0.37 22.24 -23.98
#